data_AF-A0A8H6T4N8-F1
#
_entry.id   AF-A0A8H6T4N8-F1
#
_cell.length_a   1.000
_cell.length_b   1.000
_cell.length_c   1.000
_cell.angle_alpha   90.00
_cell.angle_beta   90.00
_cell.angle_gamma   90.00
#
_symmetry.space_group_name_H-M   'P 1'
#
loop_
_entity.id
_entity.type
_entity.pdbx_description
1 polymer ?
#
loop_
_entity_poly.entity_id
_entity_poly.type
_entity_poly.pdbx_seq_one_letter_code
_entity_poly.pdbx_strand_id
1 'polypeptide(L)'
;MDLLGLAPSADALNQYIDRLCKLASVQNTEPEVKAYSDAVYFNYFPLGVSLLFSPINGYKPTTGAQRTVLRDKDLLLDSIDIYNIPKTKPAANKGSSTRKAELAFATYLDLPITLRSTFAVGPETTGKDFVEALGEPARKGGGAGPSSGSIGIWCEWTKDGVMVEFGGIEATGAQAWERGKDACTCFVPPPSMAVPQEFQSLDITGKFTMNKVDSPFLDKPTDIQSDTDFVGRDGQHPGIARCWLTITGGIPGTREERHLTWTERSHNDHLFGYVVGKSRRVNVAELDEDFLKNNWTADTIEHGVIQSYVESDTPKSGTSWIANQTWGIQEINGERRYARNVKFTGPNGEDIERLLVYDYLGPL
;
A
#
# COMPACT_ATOMS: atom_id res chain seq x y z
N MET A 1 18.92 -12.66 5.95
CA MET A 1 19.56 -11.38 6.32
C MET A 1 18.48 -10.34 6.22
N ASP A 2 18.33 -9.53 7.25
CA ASP A 2 17.38 -8.44 7.25
C ASP A 2 18.00 -7.25 6.49
N LEU A 3 17.48 -6.99 5.30
CA LEU A 3 18.01 -5.95 4.39
C LEU A 3 17.07 -4.75 4.29
N LEU A 4 15.80 -4.91 4.68
CA LEU A 4 14.80 -3.86 4.60
C LEU A 4 15.14 -2.75 5.61
N GLY A 5 14.80 -1.51 5.26
CA GLY A 5 15.13 -0.34 6.06
C GLY A 5 16.62 0.07 5.98
N LEU A 6 17.45 -0.57 5.16
CA LEU A 6 18.84 -0.16 4.98
C LEU A 6 18.99 0.94 3.92
N ALA A 7 19.92 1.86 4.15
CA ALA A 7 20.30 2.85 3.15
C ALA A 7 21.04 2.21 1.97
N PRO A 8 21.00 2.80 0.76
CA PRO A 8 21.73 2.30 -0.41
C PRO A 8 23.24 2.13 -0.20
N SER A 9 23.83 2.88 0.73
CA SER A 9 25.26 2.83 1.07
C SER A 9 25.59 1.83 2.19
N ALA A 10 24.61 1.11 2.75
CA ALA A 10 24.85 0.20 3.87
C ALA A 10 25.73 -0.98 3.46
N ASP A 11 26.72 -1.31 4.30
CA ASP A 11 27.68 -2.40 4.05
C ASP A 11 26.99 -3.75 3.85
N ALA A 12 25.91 -4.03 4.59
CA ALA A 12 25.16 -5.27 4.46
C ALA A 12 24.50 -5.41 3.07
N LEU A 13 24.05 -4.30 2.47
CA LEU A 13 23.46 -4.30 1.14
C LEU A 13 24.55 -4.48 0.06
N ASN A 14 25.70 -3.81 0.23
CA ASN A 14 26.85 -4.00 -0.65
C ASN A 14 27.35 -5.46 -0.61
N GLN A 15 27.44 -6.06 0.59
CA GLN A 15 27.81 -7.47 0.76
C GLN A 15 26.81 -8.42 0.10
N TYR A 16 25.52 -8.10 0.15
CA TYR A 16 24.48 -8.85 -0.54
C TYR A 16 24.66 -8.81 -2.05
N ILE A 17 24.85 -7.62 -2.64
CA ILE A 17 25.10 -7.46 -4.08
C ILE A 17 26.41 -8.16 -4.49
N ASP A 18 27.49 -8.01 -3.72
CA ASP A 18 28.77 -8.68 -3.99
C ASP A 18 28.65 -10.21 -3.99
N ARG A 19 27.84 -10.76 -3.08
CA ARG A 19 27.54 -12.20 -3.06
C ARG A 19 26.83 -12.61 -4.34
N LEU A 20 25.83 -11.85 -4.79
CA LEU A 20 25.12 -12.13 -6.04
C LEU A 20 26.02 -12.02 -7.26
N CYS A 21 26.88 -10.99 -7.33
CA CYS A 21 27.88 -10.85 -8.39
C CYS A 21 28.81 -12.08 -8.46
N LYS A 22 29.27 -12.59 -7.31
CA LYS A 22 30.07 -13.82 -7.22
C LYS A 22 29.31 -15.04 -7.75
N LEU A 23 28.04 -15.21 -7.37
CA LEU A 23 27.19 -16.30 -7.86
C LEU A 23 26.96 -16.20 -9.38
N ALA A 24 26.74 -14.99 -9.89
CA ALA A 24 26.54 -14.72 -11.30
C ALA A 24 27.83 -14.77 -12.13
N SER A 25 29.00 -14.87 -11.49
CA SER A 25 30.30 -14.72 -12.15
C SER A 25 30.40 -13.42 -12.96
N VAL A 26 29.76 -12.34 -12.48
CA VAL A 26 29.79 -11.01 -13.09
C VAL A 26 30.65 -10.09 -12.22
N GLN A 27 31.48 -9.26 -12.85
CA GLN A 27 32.25 -8.24 -12.14
C GLN A 27 31.40 -6.99 -11.93
N ASN A 28 31.35 -6.53 -10.68
CA ASN A 28 30.84 -5.23 -10.21
C ASN A 28 29.73 -4.63 -11.10
N THR A 29 28.48 -4.99 -10.84
CA THR A 29 27.34 -4.46 -11.60
C THR A 29 26.85 -3.17 -10.95
N GLU A 30 27.04 -2.03 -11.61
CA GLU A 30 26.31 -0.82 -11.24
C GLU A 30 24.82 -1.00 -11.58
N PRO A 31 23.90 -0.55 -10.71
CA PRO A 31 22.48 -0.62 -11.00
C PRO A 31 22.07 0.41 -12.06
N GLU A 32 21.09 0.05 -12.90
CA GLU A 32 20.33 1.06 -13.62
C GLU A 32 19.37 1.74 -12.63
N VAL A 33 19.59 3.03 -12.41
CA VAL A 33 18.76 3.82 -11.49
C VAL A 33 17.56 4.41 -12.21
N LYS A 34 16.36 4.15 -11.67
CA LYS A 34 15.14 4.89 -12.03
C LYS A 34 14.61 5.60 -10.81
N ALA A 35 14.85 6.90 -10.75
CA ALA A 35 14.36 7.74 -9.67
C ALA A 35 13.03 8.41 -10.04
N TYR A 36 12.13 8.43 -9.07
CA TYR A 36 10.88 9.17 -9.04
C TYR A 36 10.82 9.97 -7.72
N SER A 37 9.84 10.86 -7.59
CA SER A 37 9.72 11.70 -6.38
C SER A 37 9.38 10.91 -5.11
N ASP A 38 8.83 9.71 -5.28
CA ASP A 38 8.25 8.84 -4.26
C ASP A 38 8.90 7.45 -4.19
N ALA A 39 9.71 7.07 -5.18
CA ALA A 39 10.41 5.79 -5.21
C ALA A 39 11.71 5.88 -6.04
N VAL A 40 12.72 5.10 -5.66
CA VAL A 40 13.96 4.97 -6.42
C VAL A 40 14.29 3.51 -6.63
N TYR A 41 14.39 3.08 -7.87
CA TYR A 41 14.71 1.70 -8.23
C TYR A 41 16.18 1.56 -8.59
N PHE A 42 16.86 0.61 -7.98
CA PHE A 42 18.19 0.16 -8.39
C PHE A 42 18.02 -1.20 -9.06
N ASN A 43 18.04 -1.21 -10.39
CA ASN A 43 17.81 -2.41 -11.19
C ASN A 43 19.14 -3.10 -11.49
N TYR A 44 19.33 -4.31 -10.96
CA TYR A 44 20.49 -5.16 -11.24
C TYR A 44 20.10 -6.26 -12.22
N PHE A 45 19.91 -5.89 -13.49
CA PHE A 45 19.46 -6.81 -14.54
C PHE A 45 20.26 -8.13 -14.60
N PRO A 46 21.61 -8.14 -14.59
CA PRO A 46 22.36 -9.39 -14.67
C PRO A 46 22.22 -10.29 -13.43
N LEU A 47 21.76 -9.74 -12.30
CA LEU A 47 21.59 -10.46 -11.04
C LEU A 47 20.15 -10.94 -10.83
N GLY A 48 19.20 -10.48 -11.65
CA GLY A 48 17.80 -10.81 -11.48
C GLY A 48 17.15 -10.17 -10.25
N VAL A 49 17.64 -8.99 -9.82
CA VAL A 49 17.14 -8.27 -8.65
C VAL A 49 16.86 -6.81 -8.98
N SER A 50 15.76 -6.28 -8.48
CA SER A 50 15.52 -4.83 -8.37
C SER A 50 15.34 -4.46 -6.90
N LEU A 51 15.97 -3.37 -6.47
CA LEU A 51 15.83 -2.84 -5.12
C LEU A 51 15.03 -1.54 -5.19
N LEU A 52 13.90 -1.48 -4.49
CA LEU A 52 13.09 -0.26 -4.38
C LEU A 52 13.42 0.46 -3.08
N PHE A 53 13.78 1.73 -3.19
CA PHE A 53 14.02 2.61 -2.05
C PHE A 53 12.94 3.67 -1.93
N SER A 54 12.41 3.82 -0.72
CA SER A 54 11.48 4.88 -0.34
C SER A 54 12.24 6.12 0.14
N PRO A 55 11.96 7.31 -0.42
CA PRO A 55 12.49 8.58 0.09
C PRO A 55 11.94 8.91 1.48
N ILE A 56 12.83 9.31 2.39
CA ILE A 56 12.50 9.71 3.77
C ILE A 56 12.96 11.15 4.06
N ASN A 57 12.65 11.66 5.26
CA ASN A 57 13.07 12.99 5.72
C ASN A 57 12.66 14.15 4.79
N GLY A 58 11.53 14.00 4.09
CA GLY A 58 11.04 14.98 3.10
C GLY A 58 11.88 15.07 1.83
N TYR A 59 12.79 14.12 1.58
CA TYR A 59 13.51 14.05 0.31
C TYR A 59 12.55 13.71 -0.83
N LYS A 60 12.64 14.47 -1.92
CA LYS A 60 11.91 14.23 -3.17
C LYS A 60 12.93 14.17 -4.30
N PRO A 61 13.42 12.97 -4.67
CA PRO A 61 14.34 12.82 -5.78
C PRO A 61 13.74 13.40 -7.06
N THR A 62 14.56 14.04 -7.89
CA THR A 62 14.11 14.47 -9.21
C THR A 62 13.87 13.25 -10.08
N THR A 63 12.76 13.22 -10.79
CA THR A 63 12.47 12.13 -11.74
C THR A 63 13.61 11.99 -12.75
N GLY A 64 14.16 10.78 -12.90
CA GLY A 64 15.32 10.51 -13.75
C GLY A 64 16.67 10.93 -13.15
N ALA A 65 16.73 11.25 -11.85
CA ALA A 65 17.99 11.50 -11.16
C ALA A 65 18.94 10.29 -11.25
N GLN A 66 20.21 10.58 -11.50
CA GLN A 66 21.28 9.59 -11.60
C GLN A 66 21.80 9.17 -10.23
N ARG A 67 22.43 7.98 -10.14
CA ARG A 67 22.99 7.42 -8.90
C ARG A 67 23.86 8.39 -8.10
N THR A 68 24.66 9.21 -8.79
CA THR A 68 25.65 10.11 -8.20
C THR A 68 25.06 11.34 -7.50
N VAL A 69 23.82 11.70 -7.82
CA VAL A 69 23.14 12.87 -7.23
C VAL A 69 22.12 12.47 -6.16
N LEU A 70 21.92 11.17 -5.94
CA LEU A 70 21.02 10.66 -4.92
C LEU A 70 21.62 10.83 -3.51
N ARG A 71 20.75 11.09 -2.54
CA ARG A 71 21.11 11.20 -1.13
C ARG A 71 20.79 9.90 -0.41
N ASP A 72 21.77 8.99 -0.36
CA ASP A 72 21.59 7.65 0.22
C ASP A 72 21.05 7.68 1.65
N LYS A 73 21.48 8.64 2.48
CA LYS A 73 20.99 8.81 3.86
C LYS A 73 19.50 9.11 3.98
N ASP A 74 18.88 9.55 2.89
CA ASP A 74 17.47 9.92 2.82
C ASP A 74 16.66 8.90 1.98
N LEU A 75 17.20 7.69 1.80
CA LEU A 75 16.58 6.57 1.10
C LEU A 75 16.66 5.32 2.00
N LEU A 76 15.58 4.58 2.13
CA LEU A 76 15.57 3.28 2.82
C LEU A 76 15.03 2.20 1.90
N LEU A 77 15.64 1.01 1.95
CA LEU A 77 15.20 -0.14 1.17
C LEU A 77 13.80 -0.57 1.65
N ASP A 78 12.84 -0.52 0.74
CA ASP A 78 11.43 -0.78 1.01
C ASP A 78 11.01 -2.15 0.47
N SER A 79 11.47 -2.47 -0.74
CA SER A 79 11.09 -3.68 -1.47
C SER A 79 12.29 -4.28 -2.20
N ILE A 80 12.29 -5.61 -2.35
CA ILE A 80 13.25 -6.35 -3.16
C ILE A 80 12.45 -7.18 -4.16
N ASP A 81 12.59 -6.89 -5.44
CA ASP A 81 11.97 -7.68 -6.50
C ASP A 81 12.96 -8.72 -7.01
N ILE A 82 12.50 -9.97 -7.10
CA ILE A 82 13.33 -11.12 -7.51
C ILE A 82 12.74 -11.70 -8.79
N TYR A 83 13.57 -11.83 -9.82
CA TYR A 83 13.16 -12.32 -11.13
C TYR A 83 13.65 -13.75 -11.35
N ASN A 84 12.75 -14.61 -11.83
CA ASN A 84 13.08 -15.98 -12.20
C ASN A 84 12.58 -16.26 -13.62
N ILE A 85 13.51 -16.43 -14.56
CA ILE A 85 13.17 -16.78 -15.94
C ILE A 85 13.04 -18.31 -16.05
N PRO A 86 11.89 -18.84 -16.49
CA PRO A 86 11.72 -20.27 -16.72
C PRO A 86 12.62 -20.76 -17.87
N LYS A 87 13.14 -21.98 -17.78
CA LYS A 87 14.07 -22.56 -18.77
C LYS A 87 13.43 -22.84 -20.14
N THR A 88 12.10 -22.90 -20.23
CA THR A 88 11.38 -23.19 -21.48
C THR A 88 11.26 -21.94 -22.34
N LYS A 89 12.17 -21.77 -23.30
CA LYS A 89 12.03 -20.76 -24.38
C LYS A 89 10.69 -20.94 -25.11
N PRO A 90 9.77 -19.96 -25.10
CA PRO A 90 8.68 -19.96 -26.06
C PRO A 90 9.28 -19.64 -27.44
N ALA A 91 8.85 -20.36 -28.49
CA ALA A 91 9.22 -20.04 -29.86
C ALA A 91 8.91 -18.56 -30.15
N ALA A 92 9.91 -17.83 -30.64
CA ALA A 92 9.83 -16.40 -30.86
C ALA A 92 8.81 -16.06 -31.97
N ASN A 93 7.56 -15.78 -31.60
CA ASN A 93 6.66 -15.08 -32.49
C ASN A 93 7.00 -13.59 -32.51
N LYS A 94 7.43 -13.11 -33.68
CA LYS A 94 7.72 -11.71 -34.01
C LYS A 94 6.44 -10.90 -33.87
N GLY A 95 6.32 -10.11 -32.81
CA GLY A 95 5.23 -9.15 -32.64
C GLY A 95 5.01 -8.72 -31.20
N SER A 96 4.92 -7.40 -31.02
CA SER A 96 4.60 -6.63 -29.80
C SER A 96 5.66 -6.47 -28.71
N SER A 97 5.78 -5.23 -28.24
CA SER A 97 6.99 -4.54 -27.76
C SER A 97 7.01 -4.23 -26.26
N THR A 98 6.23 -4.93 -25.44
CA THR A 98 6.13 -4.66 -23.99
C THR A 98 6.66 -5.78 -23.09
N ARG A 99 7.30 -6.82 -23.65
CA ARG A 99 8.04 -7.88 -22.94
C ARG A 99 9.31 -7.40 -22.20
N LYS A 100 9.44 -6.11 -21.87
CA LYS A 100 10.77 -5.50 -21.62
C LYS A 100 11.41 -5.86 -20.28
N ALA A 101 10.66 -6.05 -19.19
CA ALA A 101 11.26 -6.32 -17.89
C ALA A 101 11.71 -7.78 -17.74
N GLU A 102 10.84 -8.76 -18.01
CA GLU A 102 11.18 -10.20 -17.99
C GLU A 102 12.28 -10.58 -19.00
N LEU A 103 12.41 -9.84 -20.11
CA LEU A 103 13.52 -10.04 -21.06
C LEU A 103 14.82 -9.33 -20.66
N ALA A 104 14.77 -8.39 -19.71
CA ALA A 104 15.94 -7.62 -19.28
C ALA A 104 16.63 -8.25 -18.06
N PHE A 105 15.87 -8.72 -17.08
CA PHE A 105 16.43 -9.35 -15.87
C PHE A 105 16.83 -10.80 -16.12
N ALA A 106 17.97 -11.22 -15.57
CA ALA A 106 18.39 -12.61 -15.48
C ALA A 106 17.64 -13.37 -14.38
N THR A 107 17.78 -14.70 -14.32
CA THR A 107 17.30 -15.49 -13.17
C THR A 107 18.15 -15.21 -11.94
N TYR A 108 17.49 -14.92 -10.82
CA TYR A 108 18.12 -14.79 -9.51
C TYR A 108 18.80 -16.10 -9.09
N LEU A 109 20.11 -16.03 -8.81
CA LEU A 109 20.94 -17.21 -8.63
C LEU A 109 21.08 -17.70 -7.19
N ASP A 110 20.54 -16.94 -6.22
CA ASP A 110 20.56 -17.32 -4.80
C ASP A 110 19.23 -17.97 -4.37
N LEU A 111 18.55 -18.64 -5.30
CA LEU A 111 17.42 -19.53 -5.03
C LEU A 111 17.94 -20.89 -4.50
N PRO A 112 17.20 -21.56 -3.59
CA PRO A 112 15.89 -21.19 -3.09
C PRO A 112 15.93 -20.15 -1.95
N ILE A 113 14.97 -19.23 -1.94
CA ILE A 113 14.71 -18.34 -0.80
C ILE A 113 13.73 -19.00 0.16
N THR A 114 13.92 -18.82 1.46
CA THR A 114 13.00 -19.39 2.47
C THR A 114 12.06 -18.31 3.00
N LEU A 115 10.76 -18.48 2.77
CA LEU A 115 9.68 -17.69 3.36
C LEU A 115 9.22 -18.33 4.67
N ARG A 116 8.92 -17.50 5.69
CA ARG A 116 8.44 -17.91 7.03
C ARG A 116 9.29 -18.97 7.74
N SER A 117 10.55 -19.12 7.36
CA SER A 117 11.45 -20.19 7.83
C SER A 117 11.03 -21.63 7.47
N THR A 118 9.99 -21.83 6.64
CA THR A 118 9.42 -23.16 6.35
C THR A 118 9.15 -23.42 4.87
N PHE A 119 8.97 -22.39 4.04
CA PHE A 119 8.62 -22.56 2.63
C PHE A 119 9.78 -22.14 1.72
N ALA A 120 10.40 -23.10 1.04
CA ALA A 120 11.50 -22.86 0.12
C ALA A 120 10.98 -22.57 -1.29
N VAL A 121 11.11 -21.32 -1.74
CA VAL A 121 10.78 -20.87 -3.09
C VAL A 121 12.01 -21.05 -3.96
N GLY A 122 11.92 -21.98 -4.91
CA GLY A 122 12.94 -22.27 -5.90
C GLY A 122 12.52 -21.89 -7.32
N PRO A 123 13.38 -22.16 -8.33
CA PRO A 123 13.13 -21.77 -9.71
C PRO A 123 11.90 -22.44 -10.36
N GLU A 124 11.47 -23.57 -9.83
CA GLU A 124 10.36 -24.37 -10.34
C GLU A 124 9.12 -24.27 -9.42
N THR A 125 9.12 -23.36 -8.43
CA THR A 125 7.99 -23.16 -7.52
C THR A 125 6.83 -22.53 -8.28
N THR A 126 5.67 -23.16 -8.16
CA THR A 126 4.43 -22.81 -8.87
C THR A 126 3.47 -22.02 -7.99
N GLY A 127 2.47 -21.39 -8.59
CA GLY A 127 1.40 -20.72 -7.83
C GLY A 127 0.63 -21.66 -6.90
N LYS A 128 0.48 -22.93 -7.28
CA LYS A 128 -0.11 -23.94 -6.41
C LYS A 128 0.69 -24.14 -5.12
N ASP A 129 2.02 -24.21 -5.22
CA ASP A 129 2.89 -24.39 -4.06
C ASP A 129 2.76 -23.21 -3.07
N PHE A 130 2.62 -21.98 -3.60
CA PHE A 130 2.36 -20.80 -2.77
C PHE A 130 1.03 -20.88 -2.03
N VAL A 131 -0.05 -21.30 -2.70
CA VAL A 131 -1.36 -21.43 -2.06
C VAL A 131 -1.37 -22.56 -1.02
N GLU A 132 -0.71 -23.69 -1.29
CA GLU A 132 -0.58 -24.78 -0.32
C GLU A 132 0.24 -24.36 0.91
N ALA A 133 1.28 -23.53 0.74
CA ALA A 133 2.15 -23.10 1.83
C ALA A 133 1.63 -21.90 2.62
N LEU A 134 1.02 -20.91 1.96
CA LEU A 134 0.63 -19.62 2.54
C LEU A 134 -0.90 -19.45 2.69
N GLY A 135 -1.69 -20.36 2.14
CA GLY A 135 -3.15 -20.26 2.07
C GLY A 135 -3.63 -19.42 0.89
N GLU A 136 -4.91 -19.03 0.89
CA GLU A 136 -5.47 -18.19 -0.17
C GLU A 136 -4.88 -16.76 -0.11
N PRO A 137 -4.49 -16.18 -1.27
CA PRO A 137 -3.96 -14.82 -1.31
C PRO A 137 -5.05 -13.80 -0.96
N ALA A 138 -4.64 -12.73 -0.28
CA ALA A 138 -5.51 -11.63 0.10
C ALA A 138 -5.92 -10.76 -1.09
N ARG A 139 -5.02 -10.61 -2.08
CA ARG A 139 -5.31 -9.92 -3.35
C ARG A 139 -4.83 -10.77 -4.52
N LYS A 140 -5.55 -10.66 -5.64
CA LYS A 140 -5.17 -11.32 -6.87
C LYS A 140 -5.72 -10.56 -8.07
N GLY A 141 -5.01 -10.53 -9.19
CA GLY A 141 -5.42 -9.76 -10.36
C GLY A 141 -4.59 -10.09 -11.60
N GLY A 142 -4.84 -9.39 -12.70
CA GLY A 142 -4.09 -9.59 -13.96
C GLY A 142 -4.64 -10.70 -14.86
N GLY A 143 -3.91 -11.01 -15.94
CA GLY A 143 -4.28 -12.00 -16.95
C GLY A 143 -5.38 -11.59 -17.94
N ALA A 144 -6.22 -10.59 -17.59
CA ALA A 144 -7.30 -10.07 -18.42
C ALA A 144 -6.81 -8.98 -19.39
N GLY A 145 -6.10 -9.40 -20.44
CA GLY A 145 -5.73 -8.53 -21.55
C GLY A 145 -5.16 -9.32 -22.72
N PRO A 146 -5.07 -8.71 -23.92
CA PRO A 146 -4.42 -9.38 -25.05
C PRO A 146 -2.99 -9.77 -24.69
N SER A 147 -2.51 -10.89 -25.24
CA SER A 147 -1.17 -11.46 -25.01
C SER A 147 -0.01 -10.49 -25.33
N SER A 148 -0.34 -9.34 -25.92
CA SER A 148 0.57 -8.28 -26.31
C SER A 148 0.77 -7.16 -25.28
N GLY A 149 0.17 -7.21 -24.08
CA GLY A 149 0.38 -6.14 -23.08
C GLY A 149 -0.32 -6.26 -21.72
N SER A 150 -0.84 -7.43 -21.34
CA SER A 150 -1.35 -7.65 -19.98
C SER A 150 -0.20 -7.99 -19.02
N ILE A 151 -0.26 -7.47 -17.79
CA ILE A 151 0.47 -8.08 -16.66
C ILE A 151 0.03 -9.54 -16.51
N GLY A 152 0.95 -10.41 -16.07
CA GLY A 152 0.62 -11.79 -15.72
C GLY A 152 -0.44 -11.82 -14.63
N ILE A 153 -1.05 -12.98 -14.38
CA ILE A 153 -1.80 -13.11 -13.14
C ILE A 153 -0.85 -12.90 -11.96
N TRP A 154 -1.31 -12.24 -10.91
CA TRP A 154 -0.53 -12.02 -9.71
C TRP A 154 -1.38 -12.30 -8.48
N CYS A 155 -0.72 -12.76 -7.42
CA CYS A 155 -1.29 -13.07 -6.12
C CYS A 155 -0.47 -12.40 -5.03
N GLU A 156 -1.13 -11.95 -3.98
CA GLU A 156 -0.48 -11.29 -2.86
C GLU A 156 -0.98 -11.81 -1.52
N TRP A 157 -0.03 -12.19 -0.69
CA TRP A 157 -0.16 -12.56 0.71
C TRP A 157 0.35 -11.41 1.56
N THR A 158 -0.50 -10.40 1.77
CA THR A 158 -0.15 -9.17 2.48
C THR A 158 0.34 -9.44 3.91
N LYS A 159 -0.22 -10.44 4.59
CA LYS A 159 0.23 -10.88 5.94
C LYS A 159 1.65 -11.39 5.96
N ASP A 160 2.11 -11.94 4.85
CA ASP A 160 3.43 -12.53 4.70
C ASP A 160 4.41 -11.54 4.02
N GLY A 161 3.93 -10.38 3.58
CA GLY A 161 4.73 -9.37 2.86
C GLY A 161 5.18 -9.87 1.49
N VAL A 162 4.37 -10.68 0.81
CA VAL A 162 4.73 -11.35 -0.44
C VAL A 162 3.70 -11.05 -1.53
N MET A 163 4.11 -10.48 -2.65
CA MET A 163 3.38 -10.56 -3.92
C MET A 163 4.20 -11.36 -4.95
N VAL A 164 3.46 -12.14 -5.72
CA VAL A 164 3.96 -13.05 -6.74
C VAL A 164 3.18 -12.76 -8.01
N GLU A 165 3.87 -12.25 -9.02
CA GLU A 165 3.38 -12.28 -10.39
C GLU A 165 3.83 -13.59 -11.04
N PHE A 166 2.94 -14.23 -11.79
CA PHE A 166 3.24 -15.45 -12.51
C PHE A 166 3.51 -15.11 -13.96
N GLY A 167 4.67 -15.53 -14.46
CA GLY A 167 5.13 -15.27 -15.81
C GLY A 167 4.73 -16.37 -16.80
N GLY A 168 4.83 -16.06 -18.09
CA GLY A 168 4.63 -17.01 -19.18
C GLY A 168 3.24 -17.04 -19.80
N ILE A 169 3.10 -17.80 -20.91
CA ILE A 169 1.85 -17.88 -21.68
C ILE A 169 0.69 -18.45 -20.87
N GLU A 170 1.00 -19.23 -19.83
CA GLU A 170 0.02 -19.84 -18.94
C GLU A 170 -0.65 -18.84 -18.01
N ALA A 171 0.04 -17.74 -17.69
CA ALA A 171 -0.45 -16.68 -16.82
C ALA A 171 -1.15 -15.52 -17.56
N THR A 172 -1.42 -15.65 -18.87
CA THR A 172 -2.04 -14.61 -19.70
C THR A 172 -3.17 -15.13 -20.59
N GLY A 173 -4.14 -14.26 -20.90
CA GLY A 173 -5.25 -14.55 -21.83
C GLY A 173 -6.45 -15.24 -21.19
N ALA A 174 -7.39 -15.70 -22.02
CA ALA A 174 -8.52 -16.48 -21.54
C ALA A 174 -8.03 -17.72 -20.78
N GLN A 175 -8.65 -18.00 -19.63
CA GLN A 175 -8.29 -19.11 -18.74
C GLN A 175 -6.92 -18.98 -18.04
N ALA A 176 -6.39 -17.76 -17.89
CA ALA A 176 -5.10 -17.53 -17.21
C ALA A 176 -5.12 -17.97 -15.73
N TRP A 177 -6.28 -17.96 -15.07
CA TRP A 177 -6.40 -18.41 -13.67
C TRP A 177 -6.42 -19.93 -13.55
N GLU A 178 -6.93 -20.62 -14.55
CA GLU A 178 -6.98 -22.08 -14.63
C GLU A 178 -5.63 -22.68 -15.03
N ARG A 179 -4.86 -21.96 -15.85
CA ARG A 179 -3.52 -22.38 -16.34
C ARG A 179 -2.38 -21.83 -15.48
N GLY A 180 -2.48 -20.61 -14.98
CA GLY A 180 -1.43 -19.93 -14.24
C GLY A 180 -1.09 -20.54 -12.88
N LYS A 181 -1.88 -21.51 -12.40
CA LYS A 181 -1.51 -22.35 -11.23
C LYS A 181 -0.18 -23.11 -11.45
N ASP A 182 0.19 -23.37 -12.71
CA ASP A 182 1.39 -24.11 -13.10
C ASP A 182 2.54 -23.17 -13.56
N ALA A 183 2.33 -21.84 -13.52
CA ALA A 183 3.30 -20.85 -13.97
C ALA A 183 4.36 -20.52 -12.88
N CYS A 184 5.58 -20.20 -13.34
CA CYS A 184 6.73 -19.81 -12.52
C CYS A 184 6.79 -18.29 -12.30
N THR A 185 7.48 -17.84 -11.24
CA THR A 185 7.20 -16.58 -10.55
C THR A 185 8.16 -15.41 -10.83
N CYS A 186 7.67 -14.18 -10.68
CA CYS A 186 8.42 -12.96 -10.37
C CYS A 186 7.86 -12.34 -9.09
N PHE A 187 8.75 -11.89 -8.20
CA PHE A 187 8.42 -11.47 -6.83
C PHE A 187 8.40 -9.94 -6.74
N VAL A 188 7.42 -9.40 -6.01
CA VAL A 188 7.34 -7.98 -5.62
C VAL A 188 6.69 -7.94 -4.23
N PRO A 189 7.12 -7.13 -3.25
CA PRO A 189 6.32 -6.92 -2.04
C PRO A 189 5.69 -5.50 -2.02
N PRO A 190 4.39 -5.35 -1.74
CA PRO A 190 3.84 -4.09 -1.28
C PRO A 190 3.85 -4.02 0.26
N PRO A 191 4.18 -2.87 0.86
CA PRO A 191 4.30 -2.73 2.31
C PRO A 191 2.93 -2.75 3.01
N SER A 192 2.71 -3.74 3.87
CA SER A 192 1.80 -3.65 5.01
C SER A 192 2.55 -2.98 6.14
N MET A 193 2.39 -1.67 6.32
CA MET A 193 3.15 -0.92 7.32
C MET A 193 2.28 -0.44 8.48
N ALA A 194 2.68 -0.84 9.69
CA ALA A 194 2.25 -0.25 10.94
C ALA A 194 2.68 1.22 11.01
N VAL A 195 1.97 2.03 11.80
CA VAL A 195 2.44 3.38 12.11
C VAL A 195 3.61 3.31 13.10
N PRO A 196 4.63 4.20 12.98
CA PRO A 196 5.74 4.26 13.94
C PRO A 196 5.28 4.51 15.38
N GLN A 197 6.12 4.19 16.37
CA GLN A 197 5.77 4.35 17.78
C GLN A 197 5.58 5.82 18.18
N GLU A 198 6.31 6.71 17.52
CA GLU A 198 6.21 8.17 17.64
C GLU A 198 4.94 8.75 17.00
N PHE A 199 4.22 7.98 16.19
CA PHE A 199 2.95 8.40 15.60
C PHE A 199 1.86 8.31 16.66
N GLN A 200 1.23 9.45 16.96
CA GLN A 200 0.25 9.63 18.04
C GLN A 200 -1.00 10.37 17.54
N SER A 201 -2.13 10.23 18.24
CA SER A 201 -3.38 10.90 17.82
C SER A 201 -3.31 12.44 17.82
N LEU A 202 -2.28 13.03 18.46
CA LEU A 202 -1.98 14.46 18.42
C LEU A 202 -1.48 14.94 17.05
N ASP A 203 -0.68 14.10 16.39
CA ASP A 203 -0.10 14.35 15.08
C ASP A 203 -0.25 13.10 14.21
N ILE A 204 -1.31 13.10 13.40
CA ILE A 204 -1.62 12.00 12.50
C ILE A 204 -1.11 12.26 11.07
N THR A 205 -0.02 13.01 10.94
CA THR A 205 0.57 13.38 9.66
C THR A 205 1.25 12.19 8.99
N GLY A 206 0.78 11.84 7.79
CA GLY A 206 1.32 10.73 7.02
C GLY A 206 0.65 10.56 5.67
N LYS A 207 1.17 9.64 4.88
CA LYS A 207 0.51 9.05 3.71
C LYS A 207 -0.07 7.71 4.14
N PHE A 208 -1.28 7.41 3.69
CA PHE A 208 -2.00 6.21 4.08
C PHE A 208 -2.67 5.56 2.88
N THR A 209 -2.83 4.25 2.89
CA THR A 209 -3.76 3.58 1.97
C THR A 209 -4.72 2.71 2.78
N MET A 210 -5.97 2.60 2.36
CA MET A 210 -6.94 1.81 3.10
C MET A 210 -6.61 0.33 2.96
N ASN A 211 -6.38 -0.33 4.09
CA ASN A 211 -6.20 -1.77 4.16
C ASN A 211 -7.55 -2.45 3.96
N LYS A 212 -7.80 -2.93 2.74
CA LYS A 212 -9.08 -3.55 2.35
C LYS A 212 -9.31 -4.92 2.97
N VAL A 213 -8.29 -5.54 3.57
CA VAL A 213 -8.39 -6.85 4.23
C VAL A 213 -8.93 -6.68 5.64
N ASP A 214 -8.33 -5.76 6.39
CA ASP A 214 -8.71 -5.47 7.78
C ASP A 214 -9.90 -4.48 7.86
N SER A 215 -10.33 -3.92 6.72
CA SER A 215 -11.56 -3.13 6.58
C SER A 215 -12.65 -3.95 5.89
N PRO A 216 -13.52 -4.69 6.61
CA PRO A 216 -14.52 -5.55 6.00
C PRO A 216 -15.53 -4.75 5.16
N PHE A 217 -15.49 -4.90 3.82
CA PHE A 217 -16.41 -4.29 2.87
C PHE A 217 -17.75 -5.05 2.76
N LEU A 218 -18.83 -4.33 2.42
CA LEU A 218 -20.09 -4.89 1.92
C LEU A 218 -20.00 -5.12 0.40
N ASP A 219 -20.68 -6.15 -0.10
CA ASP A 219 -20.76 -6.60 -1.51
C ASP A 219 -21.40 -5.60 -2.52
N LYS A 220 -21.28 -4.28 -2.34
CA LYS A 220 -21.79 -3.28 -3.30
C LYS A 220 -20.69 -2.28 -3.73
N PRO A 221 -20.46 -2.12 -5.05
CA PRO A 221 -19.31 -1.40 -5.62
C PRO A 221 -19.53 0.11 -5.73
N THR A 222 -20.18 0.71 -4.72
CA THR A 222 -20.21 2.17 -4.54
C THR A 222 -19.28 2.56 -3.39
N ASP A 223 -18.11 1.89 -3.33
CA ASP A 223 -16.78 2.49 -3.41
C ASP A 223 -16.67 3.94 -2.92
N ILE A 224 -16.73 4.12 -1.61
CA ILE A 224 -15.85 5.11 -0.95
C ILE A 224 -14.43 4.54 -1.08
N GLN A 225 -13.85 4.68 -2.28
CA GLN A 225 -12.43 4.43 -2.53
C GLN A 225 -11.64 5.56 -1.88
N SER A 226 -11.33 5.41 -0.59
CA SER A 226 -10.42 6.35 0.08
C SER A 226 -8.98 5.88 -0.08
N ASP A 227 -8.26 6.43 -1.05
CA ASP A 227 -6.81 6.29 -1.12
C ASP A 227 -6.13 7.62 -0.75
N THR A 228 -5.20 7.56 0.18
CA THR A 228 -4.35 8.67 0.63
C THR A 228 -5.05 9.78 1.39
N ASP A 229 -5.38 9.50 2.65
CA ASP A 229 -5.53 10.55 3.66
C ASP A 229 -4.17 11.15 3.98
N PHE A 230 -4.05 12.47 3.89
CA PHE A 230 -3.00 13.20 4.58
C PHE A 230 -3.67 13.94 5.73
N VAL A 231 -3.08 13.97 6.92
CA VAL A 231 -3.61 14.80 8.01
C VAL A 231 -2.50 15.62 8.63
N GLY A 232 -2.21 16.77 8.04
CA GLY A 232 -1.20 17.69 8.55
C GLY A 232 -1.72 18.51 9.74
N ARG A 233 -0.89 18.66 10.78
CA ARG A 233 -0.98 19.78 11.73
C ARG A 233 -0.42 21.03 11.03
N ASP A 234 -1.20 22.10 10.93
CA ASP A 234 -0.63 23.40 10.54
C ASP A 234 0.18 23.92 11.74
N GLY A 235 1.50 24.09 11.56
CA GLY A 235 2.40 24.63 12.59
C GLY A 235 2.01 26.04 13.07
N GLN A 236 1.16 26.77 12.33
CA GLN A 236 0.62 28.07 12.74
C GLN A 236 -0.74 27.96 13.47
N HIS A 237 -1.46 26.84 13.35
CA HIS A 237 -2.81 26.65 13.88
C HIS A 237 -3.03 25.22 14.41
N PRO A 238 -2.83 24.96 15.72
CA PRO A 238 -2.89 23.61 16.31
C PRO A 238 -4.28 22.93 16.28
N GLY A 239 -5.29 23.54 15.65
CA GLY A 239 -6.67 23.06 15.55
C GLY A 239 -7.15 22.77 14.12
N ILE A 240 -6.27 22.71 13.11
CA ILE A 240 -6.66 22.40 11.73
C ILE A 240 -6.09 21.04 11.31
N ALA A 241 -6.96 20.16 10.82
CA ALA A 241 -6.65 18.89 10.18
C ALA A 241 -7.01 19.01 8.69
N ARG A 242 -6.00 19.07 7.82
CA ARG A 242 -6.23 19.08 6.36
C ARG A 242 -6.25 17.65 5.86
N CYS A 243 -7.42 17.19 5.43
CA CYS A 243 -7.64 15.87 4.85
C CYS A 243 -7.67 16.00 3.33
N TRP A 244 -6.89 15.19 2.64
CA TRP A 244 -7.02 15.07 1.19
C TRP A 244 -7.47 13.66 0.91
N LEU A 245 -8.43 13.52 0.01
CA LEU A 245 -8.87 12.23 -0.48
C LEU A 245 -8.42 12.14 -1.93
N THR A 246 -7.75 11.05 -2.32
CA THR A 246 -7.52 10.73 -3.73
C THR A 246 -8.30 9.47 -4.08
N ILE A 247 -9.11 9.53 -5.13
CA ILE A 247 -9.88 8.39 -5.59
C ILE A 247 -9.14 7.80 -6.79
N THR A 248 -8.90 6.49 -6.79
CA THR A 248 -8.24 5.82 -7.93
C THR A 248 -9.07 5.91 -9.21
N GLY A 249 -8.41 5.91 -10.37
CA GLY A 249 -9.10 5.96 -11.67
C GLY A 249 -9.16 7.34 -12.34
N GLY A 250 -8.35 8.30 -11.90
CA GLY A 250 -8.23 9.61 -12.55
C GLY A 250 -9.36 10.60 -12.23
N ILE A 251 -10.19 10.29 -11.24
CA ILE A 251 -11.19 11.21 -10.70
C ILE A 251 -10.48 12.12 -9.69
N PRO A 252 -10.51 13.46 -9.87
CA PRO A 252 -10.00 14.37 -8.87
C PRO A 252 -10.72 14.12 -7.54
N GLY A 253 -9.99 13.73 -6.50
CA GLY A 253 -10.60 13.50 -5.19
C GLY A 253 -10.93 14.81 -4.47
N THR A 254 -11.65 14.72 -3.35
CA THR A 254 -12.08 15.90 -2.59
C THR A 254 -10.97 16.41 -1.66
N ARG A 255 -10.73 17.72 -1.66
CA ARG A 255 -9.93 18.40 -0.64
C ARG A 255 -10.86 18.84 0.48
N GLU A 256 -10.63 18.34 1.70
CA GLU A 256 -11.39 18.75 2.88
C GLU A 256 -10.49 19.37 3.95
N GLU A 257 -10.75 20.62 4.31
CA GLU A 257 -10.09 21.27 5.43
C GLU A 257 -10.99 21.21 6.67
N ARG A 258 -10.67 20.33 7.62
CA ARG A 258 -11.44 20.13 8.84
C ARG A 258 -10.80 20.89 9.99
N HIS A 259 -11.52 21.85 10.55
CA HIS A 259 -11.06 22.55 11.74
C HIS A 259 -11.71 21.91 12.96
N LEU A 260 -10.88 21.54 13.92
CA LEU A 260 -11.23 20.83 15.16
C LEU A 260 -11.86 21.77 16.20
N THR A 261 -12.76 22.64 15.77
CA THR A 261 -13.42 23.67 16.61
C THR A 261 -14.85 23.30 17.01
N TRP A 262 -15.35 22.15 16.55
CA TRP A 262 -16.74 21.73 16.68
C TRP A 262 -17.78 22.71 16.11
N THR A 263 -17.37 23.53 15.14
CA THR A 263 -18.24 24.47 14.44
C THR A 263 -18.75 23.85 13.15
N GLU A 264 -20.05 23.96 12.91
CA GLU A 264 -20.70 23.46 11.70
C GLU A 264 -20.24 24.22 10.46
N ARG A 265 -20.04 23.48 9.37
CA ARG A 265 -19.62 24.01 8.07
C ARG A 265 -20.37 23.28 6.98
N SER A 266 -21.04 24.03 6.12
CA SER A 266 -21.62 23.49 4.91
C SER A 266 -20.54 23.22 3.87
N HIS A 267 -20.62 22.07 3.23
CA HIS A 267 -19.75 21.68 2.12
C HIS A 267 -20.61 21.04 1.03
N ASN A 268 -20.24 21.25 -0.23
CA ASN A 268 -20.85 20.54 -1.35
C ASN A 268 -19.81 19.55 -1.88
N ASP A 269 -19.91 18.32 -1.40
CA ASP A 269 -19.01 17.24 -1.77
C ASP A 269 -19.47 16.60 -3.10
N HIS A 270 -18.51 16.18 -3.93
CA HIS A 270 -18.83 15.62 -5.24
C HIS A 270 -19.48 14.22 -5.16
N LEU A 271 -19.20 13.46 -4.11
CA LEU A 271 -19.77 12.12 -3.86
C LEU A 271 -21.02 12.20 -2.99
N PHE A 272 -20.99 13.03 -1.94
CA PHE A 272 -22.02 13.05 -0.90
C PHE A 272 -23.02 14.21 -1.03
N GLY A 273 -22.81 15.13 -1.96
CA GLY A 273 -23.66 16.28 -2.20
C GLY A 273 -23.56 17.34 -1.10
N TYR A 274 -24.66 18.05 -0.84
CA TYR A 274 -24.71 19.07 0.21
C TYR A 274 -24.72 18.43 1.59
N VAL A 275 -23.67 18.70 2.36
CA VAL A 275 -23.47 18.18 3.72
C VAL A 275 -23.15 19.30 4.69
N VAL A 276 -23.42 19.06 5.97
CA VAL A 276 -23.00 19.90 7.09
C VAL A 276 -22.08 19.06 7.98
N GLY A 277 -20.82 19.49 8.09
CA GLY A 277 -19.80 18.78 8.87
C GLY A 277 -19.29 19.60 10.05
N LYS A 278 -18.95 18.93 11.14
CA LYS A 278 -18.17 19.48 12.27
C LYS A 278 -17.18 18.45 12.78
N SER A 279 -16.04 18.91 13.28
CA SER A 279 -14.99 18.03 13.80
C SER A 279 -14.37 18.61 15.07
N ARG A 280 -13.90 17.75 15.98
CA ARG A 280 -13.22 18.14 17.23
C ARG A 280 -12.26 17.05 17.67
N ARG A 281 -11.33 17.38 18.56
CA ARG A 281 -10.65 16.38 19.39
C ARG A 281 -11.43 16.22 20.70
N VAL A 282 -11.67 14.99 21.14
CA VAL A 282 -12.55 14.68 22.27
C VAL A 282 -12.09 13.43 23.01
N ASN A 283 -12.31 13.39 24.32
CA ASN A 283 -12.09 12.17 25.09
C ASN A 283 -13.16 11.12 24.76
N VAL A 284 -12.77 9.84 24.69
CA VAL A 284 -13.71 8.75 24.37
C VAL A 284 -14.89 8.66 25.34
N ALA A 285 -14.72 9.09 26.60
CA ALA A 285 -15.79 9.12 27.59
C ALA A 285 -16.91 10.15 27.30
N GLU A 286 -16.65 11.14 26.45
CA GLU A 286 -17.61 12.18 26.05
C GLU A 286 -18.34 11.86 24.74
N LEU A 287 -18.08 10.70 24.14
CA LEU A 287 -18.81 10.23 22.97
C LEU A 287 -20.14 9.59 23.41
N ASP A 288 -21.17 9.72 22.60
CA ASP A 288 -22.46 9.06 22.88
C ASP A 288 -22.44 7.60 22.40
N GLU A 289 -21.89 7.37 21.21
CA GLU A 289 -21.86 6.07 20.53
C GLU A 289 -20.79 5.14 21.10
N ASP A 290 -21.19 4.00 21.65
CA ASP A 290 -20.26 3.04 22.28
C ASP A 290 -19.23 2.48 21.30
N PHE A 291 -19.63 2.21 20.05
CA PHE A 291 -18.71 1.73 19.01
C PHE A 291 -17.53 2.70 18.76
N LEU A 292 -17.76 4.01 18.93
CA LEU A 292 -16.74 5.02 18.71
C LEU A 292 -15.76 5.15 19.88
N LYS A 293 -16.04 4.54 21.03
CA LYS A 293 -15.22 4.62 22.26
C LYS A 293 -14.12 3.57 22.35
N ASN A 294 -14.26 2.47 21.61
CA ASN A 294 -13.54 1.23 21.88
C ASN A 294 -12.34 0.99 20.95
N ASN A 295 -11.46 0.08 21.38
CA ASN A 295 -10.29 -0.45 20.65
C ASN A 295 -9.13 0.53 20.41
N TRP A 296 -9.15 1.70 21.05
CA TRP A 296 -8.08 2.68 20.97
C TRP A 296 -6.89 2.31 21.86
N THR A 297 -5.69 2.58 21.35
CA THR A 297 -4.43 2.50 22.12
C THR A 297 -4.43 3.47 23.31
N ALA A 298 -3.63 3.15 24.34
CA ALA A 298 -3.58 3.96 25.57
C ALA A 298 -3.23 5.44 25.30
N ASP A 299 -2.29 5.71 24.38
CA ASP A 299 -1.92 7.07 23.99
C ASP A 299 -3.04 7.80 23.22
N THR A 300 -3.81 7.07 22.40
CA THR A 300 -5.00 7.64 21.74
C THR A 300 -6.08 8.00 22.76
N ILE A 301 -6.27 7.17 23.80
CA ILE A 301 -7.22 7.46 24.90
C ILE A 301 -6.76 8.66 25.71
N GLU A 302 -5.47 8.74 26.04
CA GLU A 302 -4.87 9.84 26.80
C GLU A 302 -5.02 11.18 26.08
N HIS A 303 -4.71 11.22 24.78
CA HIS A 303 -4.73 12.46 23.99
C HIS A 303 -6.10 12.78 23.38
N GLY A 304 -7.02 11.82 23.40
CA GLY A 304 -8.32 11.91 22.76
C GLY A 304 -8.29 11.55 21.27
N VAL A 305 -9.46 11.14 20.78
CA VAL A 305 -9.71 10.82 19.37
C VAL A 305 -10.13 12.07 18.61
N ILE A 306 -9.95 12.06 17.29
CA ILE A 306 -10.56 13.06 16.42
C ILE A 306 -11.95 12.57 16.04
N GLN A 307 -12.99 13.30 16.44
CA GLN A 307 -14.36 13.06 16.02
C GLN A 307 -14.69 13.90 14.79
N SER A 308 -15.25 13.26 13.77
CA SER A 308 -15.86 13.91 12.61
C SER A 308 -17.33 13.52 12.52
N TYR A 309 -18.21 14.51 12.58
CA TYR A 309 -19.65 14.33 12.47
C TYR A 309 -20.13 15.05 11.21
N VAL A 310 -20.73 14.30 10.29
CA VAL A 310 -21.24 14.82 9.02
C VAL A 310 -22.68 14.36 8.87
N GLU A 311 -23.56 15.29 8.54
CA GLU A 311 -24.94 15.00 8.17
C GLU A 311 -25.25 15.61 6.80
N SER A 312 -26.21 15.02 6.10
CA SER A 312 -26.76 15.63 4.89
C SER A 312 -27.47 16.95 5.19
N ASP A 313 -27.30 17.96 4.34
CA ASP A 313 -28.15 19.16 4.33
C ASP A 313 -29.51 18.78 3.70
N THR A 314 -30.38 18.13 4.48
CA THR A 314 -31.66 17.58 4.01
C THR A 314 -32.51 18.58 3.22
N PRO A 315 -32.60 19.87 3.59
CA PRO A 315 -33.28 20.88 2.78
C PRO A 315 -32.75 21.00 1.34
N LYS A 316 -31.45 20.76 1.10
CA LYS A 316 -30.82 20.84 -0.22
C LYS A 316 -30.68 19.49 -0.92
N SER A 317 -30.46 18.42 -0.17
CA SER A 317 -30.17 17.09 -0.71
C SER A 317 -31.42 16.24 -0.92
N GLY A 318 -32.52 16.55 -0.21
CA GLY A 318 -33.75 15.74 -0.22
C GLY A 318 -33.62 14.37 0.46
N THR A 319 -32.49 14.11 1.13
CA THR A 319 -32.17 12.87 1.84
C THR A 319 -31.63 13.19 3.23
N SER A 320 -31.79 12.27 4.19
CA SER A 320 -31.31 12.42 5.56
C SER A 320 -30.38 11.27 5.92
N TRP A 321 -29.12 11.56 6.20
CA TRP A 321 -28.17 10.57 6.70
C TRP A 321 -27.13 11.23 7.59
N ILE A 322 -26.52 10.44 8.48
CA ILE A 322 -25.50 10.87 9.43
C ILE A 322 -24.31 9.90 9.34
N ALA A 323 -23.10 10.44 9.28
CA ALA A 323 -21.84 9.72 9.42
C ALA A 323 -21.06 10.30 10.61
N ASN A 324 -20.98 9.55 11.70
CA ASN A 324 -20.21 9.89 12.88
C ASN A 324 -18.97 8.99 12.94
N GLN A 325 -17.78 9.60 12.96
CA GLN A 325 -16.53 8.89 12.87
C GLN A 325 -15.57 9.32 13.99
N THR A 326 -14.76 8.39 14.47
CA THR A 326 -13.64 8.67 15.36
C THR A 326 -12.37 8.08 14.83
N TRP A 327 -11.30 8.87 14.84
CA TRP A 327 -10.00 8.50 14.29
C TRP A 327 -8.94 8.47 15.38
N GLY A 328 -8.03 7.52 15.25
CA GLY A 328 -6.95 7.32 16.19
C GLY A 328 -6.11 6.11 15.82
N ILE A 329 -5.42 5.56 16.81
CA ILE A 329 -4.55 4.40 16.61
C ILE A 329 -5.14 3.21 17.36
N GLN A 330 -5.31 2.10 16.66
CA GLN A 330 -5.72 0.83 17.24
C GLN A 330 -4.60 -0.19 17.13
N GLU A 331 -4.61 -1.18 18.03
CA GLU A 331 -3.75 -2.35 17.91
C GLU A 331 -4.53 -3.45 17.18
N ILE A 332 -4.10 -3.77 15.96
CA ILE A 332 -4.77 -4.73 15.07
C ILE A 332 -3.73 -5.78 14.69
N ASN A 333 -4.02 -7.04 14.98
CA ASN A 333 -3.09 -8.15 14.76
C ASN A 333 -1.70 -7.95 15.45
N GLY A 334 -1.66 -7.23 16.57
CA GLY A 334 -0.41 -6.90 17.30
C GLY A 334 0.37 -5.71 16.73
N GLU A 335 -0.18 -5.01 15.74
CA GLU A 335 0.44 -3.86 15.10
C GLU A 335 -0.35 -2.58 15.37
N ARG A 336 0.35 -1.45 15.53
CA ARG A 336 -0.28 -0.13 15.62
C ARG A 336 -0.73 0.30 14.23
N ARG A 337 -2.03 0.57 14.07
CA ARG A 337 -2.63 0.99 12.80
C ARG A 337 -3.40 2.29 12.98
N TYR A 338 -3.28 3.19 12.00
CA TYR A 338 -4.22 4.30 11.89
C TYR A 338 -5.57 3.73 11.48
N ALA A 339 -6.62 4.08 12.24
CA ALA A 339 -7.94 3.51 12.04
C ALA A 339 -9.05 4.53 12.28
N ARG A 340 -10.21 4.24 11.69
CA ARG A 340 -11.43 5.02 11.85
C ARG A 340 -12.58 4.08 12.20
N ASN A 341 -13.21 4.33 13.34
CA ASN A 341 -14.52 3.75 13.64
C ASN A 341 -15.58 4.66 13.02
N VAL A 342 -16.48 4.10 12.22
CA VAL A 342 -17.55 4.80 11.50
C VAL A 342 -18.89 4.24 11.95
N LYS A 343 -19.75 5.12 12.47
CA LYS A 343 -21.18 4.88 12.72
C LYS A 343 -21.97 5.65 11.67
N PHE A 344 -22.69 4.94 10.81
CA PHE A 344 -23.48 5.52 9.74
C PHE A 344 -24.96 5.23 9.96
N THR A 345 -25.77 6.28 9.90
CA THR A 345 -27.23 6.20 9.90
C THR A 345 -27.77 6.65 8.55
N GLY A 346 -28.45 5.76 7.83
CA GLY A 346 -28.93 6.03 6.49
C GLY A 346 -30.38 6.54 6.41
N PRO A 347 -30.83 6.97 5.23
CA PRO A 347 -32.15 7.57 5.04
C PRO A 347 -33.32 6.61 5.21
N ASN A 348 -33.06 5.29 5.14
CA ASN A 348 -34.08 4.27 5.34
C ASN A 348 -33.99 3.62 6.73
N GLY A 349 -33.29 4.26 7.66
CA GLY A 349 -33.05 3.73 9.01
C GLY A 349 -31.94 2.69 9.06
N GLU A 350 -31.04 2.66 8.07
CA GLU A 350 -29.82 1.86 8.16
C GLU A 350 -29.01 2.29 9.38
N ASP A 351 -28.46 1.34 10.14
CA ASP A 351 -27.52 1.59 11.22
C ASP A 351 -26.31 0.67 11.05
N ILE A 352 -25.17 1.28 10.72
CA ILE A 352 -23.98 0.57 10.25
C ILE A 352 -22.76 1.00 11.06
N GLU A 353 -22.08 0.03 11.66
CA GLU A 353 -20.80 0.21 12.33
C GLU A 353 -19.68 -0.42 11.51
N ARG A 354 -18.61 0.34 11.22
CA ARG A 354 -17.47 -0.13 10.42
C ARG A 354 -16.14 0.35 10.99
N LEU A 355 -15.16 -0.55 10.94
CA LEU A 355 -13.77 -0.23 11.16
C LEU A 355 -13.09 -0.06 9.80
N LEU A 356 -12.45 1.09 9.59
CA LEU A 356 -11.56 1.34 8.46
C LEU A 356 -10.13 1.35 8.99
N VAL A 357 -9.26 0.53 8.42
CA VAL A 357 -7.86 0.37 8.79
C VAL A 357 -6.99 0.88 7.66
N TYR A 358 -5.90 1.55 7.99
CA TYR A 358 -5.01 2.16 7.02
C TYR A 358 -3.56 1.67 7.19
N ASP A 359 -2.94 1.31 6.06
CA ASP A 359 -1.51 1.04 5.96
C ASP A 359 -0.75 2.36 5.84
N TYR A 360 0.31 2.53 6.63
CA TYR A 360 1.13 3.74 6.63
C TYR A 360 2.16 3.69 5.49
N LEU A 361 2.11 4.64 4.56
CA LEU A 361 3.03 4.71 3.43
C LEU A 361 4.25 5.62 3.69
N GLY A 362 4.37 6.16 4.90
CA GLY A 362 5.45 7.09 5.28
C GLY A 362 4.99 8.54 5.48
N PRO A 363 5.93 9.44 5.80
CA PRO A 363 5.62 10.85 6.06
C PRO A 363 5.21 11.64 4.79
N LEU A 364 4.66 12.83 5.02
CA LEU A 364 4.13 13.76 4.01
C LEU A 364 5.20 14.27 3.00
#